data_AF-A0A2Z6QEJ4-F1
#
_entry.id   AF-A0A2Z6QEJ4-F1
#
_cell.length_a   1.000
_cell.length_b   1.000
_cell.length_c   1.000
_cell.angle_alpha   90.00
_cell.angle_beta   90.00
_cell.angle_gamma   90.00
#
_symmetry.space_group_name_H-M   'P 1'
#
loop_
_entity.id
_entity.type
_entity.pdbx_description
1 polymer ?
#
loop_
_entity_poly.entity_id
_entity_poly.type
_entity_poly.pdbx_seq_one_letter_code
_entity_poly.pdbx_strand_id
1 'polypeptide(L)'
;MREYSFQIKKCNQPECHICMSIHLPEHVFNDIYFILDPQLSSNPEHFQDFNSLYGHATSKKTYQAPDDILVLSKVRDFIRCVNCGKLKCLFSQKMLKDDE
;
A
#
# COMPACT_ATOMS: atom_id res chain seq x y z
N MET A 1 -6.98 -14.05 4.67
CA MET A 1 -6.10 -13.33 3.75
C MET A 1 -5.62 -12.09 4.47
N ARG A 2 -4.30 -11.90 4.68
CA ARG A 2 -3.77 -10.69 5.33
C ARG A 2 -3.34 -9.74 4.22
N GLU A 3 -4.05 -8.64 4.05
CA GLU A 3 -3.66 -7.56 3.14
C GLU A 3 -2.75 -6.61 3.89
N TYR A 4 -1.51 -6.48 3.41
CA TYR A 4 -0.55 -5.51 3.90
C TYR A 4 -0.46 -4.38 2.89
N SER A 5 -0.52 -3.13 3.34
CA SER A 5 -0.23 -1.98 2.49
C SER A 5 0.88 -1.16 3.12
N PHE A 6 1.84 -0.74 2.31
CA PHE A 6 2.95 0.12 2.73
C PHE A 6 3.07 1.31 1.78
N GLN A 7 3.24 2.50 2.35
CA GLN A 7 3.56 3.72 1.63
C GLN A 7 5.01 4.09 1.89
N ILE A 8 5.86 3.98 0.87
CA ILE A 8 7.25 4.42 0.95
C ILE A 8 7.27 5.93 0.67
N LYS A 9 7.61 6.73 1.70
CA LYS A 9 7.77 8.18 1.56
C LYS A 9 9.16 8.48 0.97
N LYS A 10 9.21 9.06 -0.23
CA LYS A 10 10.47 9.50 -0.85
C LYS A 10 11.15 10.54 0.04
N CYS A 11 12.46 10.39 0.26
CA CYS A 11 13.25 11.28 1.11
C CYS A 11 13.77 12.53 0.38
N ASN A 12 13.59 12.61 -0.95
CA ASN A 12 14.05 13.69 -1.83
C ASN A 12 15.56 13.99 -1.75
N GLN A 13 16.37 13.05 -1.28
CA GLN A 13 17.82 13.16 -1.28
C GLN A 13 18.38 12.60 -2.60
N PRO A 14 19.17 13.36 -3.36
CA PRO A 14 19.70 12.91 -4.66
C PRO A 14 20.63 11.69 -4.54
N GLU A 15 21.30 11.55 -3.40
CA GLU A 15 22.22 10.44 -3.09
C GLU A 15 21.51 9.18 -2.56
N CYS A 16 20.17 9.19 -2.44
CA CYS A 16 19.46 8.06 -1.84
C CYS A 16 19.25 6.93 -2.85
N HIS A 17 20.05 5.87 -2.72
CA HIS A 17 19.94 4.65 -3.53
C HIS A 17 18.56 3.95 -3.45
N ILE A 18 17.77 4.22 -2.39
CA ILE A 18 16.43 3.65 -2.20
C ILE A 18 15.35 4.53 -2.85
N CYS A 19 15.50 5.86 -2.80
CA CYS A 19 14.54 6.83 -3.34
C CYS A 19 14.90 7.31 -4.75
N MET A 20 15.77 6.56 -5.43
CA MET A 20 16.16 6.84 -6.81
C MET A 20 14.95 7.03 -7.72
N SER A 21 15.17 7.78 -8.80
CA SER A 21 14.18 7.99 -9.85
C SER A 21 13.65 6.64 -10.35
N ILE A 22 12.35 6.61 -10.63
CA ILE A 22 11.67 5.43 -11.14
C ILE A 22 12.39 4.98 -12.41
N HIS A 23 12.88 3.73 -12.44
CA HIS A 23 13.57 3.17 -13.60
C HIS A 23 12.63 2.81 -14.76
N LEU A 24 11.31 2.78 -14.51
CA LEU A 24 10.33 2.59 -15.57
C LEU A 24 10.15 3.87 -16.39
N PRO A 25 9.94 3.76 -17.71
CA PRO A 25 9.48 4.88 -18.52
C PRO A 25 8.22 5.50 -17.91
N GLU A 26 8.17 6.83 -17.85
CA GLU A 26 7.14 7.57 -17.11
C GLU A 26 5.71 7.23 -17.56
N HIS A 27 5.51 6.99 -18.86
CA HIS A 27 4.22 6.57 -19.41
C HIS A 27 3.76 5.21 -18.83
N VAL A 28 4.67 4.25 -18.69
CA VAL A 28 4.36 2.95 -18.09
C VAL A 28 4.04 3.10 -16.60
N PHE A 29 4.81 3.92 -15.88
CA PHE A 29 4.58 4.13 -14.45
C PHE A 29 3.21 4.77 -14.17
N ASN A 30 2.81 5.76 -14.98
CA ASN A 30 1.54 6.46 -14.81
C ASN A 30 0.32 5.55 -15.09
N ASP A 31 0.49 4.52 -15.92
CA ASP A 31 -0.55 3.54 -16.22
C ASP A 31 -0.66 2.40 -15.18
N ILE A 32 0.33 2.27 -14.28
CA ILE A 32 0.31 1.29 -13.18
C ILE A 32 -0.52 1.84 -12.01
N TYR A 33 -1.81 1.46 -12.00
CA TYR A 33 -2.72 1.77 -10.88
C TYR A 33 -2.50 0.88 -9.65
N PHE A 34 -1.90 -0.31 -9.82
CA PHE A 34 -1.71 -1.28 -8.75
C PHE A 34 -0.55 -2.24 -9.08
N ILE A 35 0.28 -2.53 -8.08
CA ILE A 35 1.34 -3.55 -8.15
C ILE A 35 0.90 -4.68 -7.21
N LEU A 36 0.66 -5.87 -7.77
CA LEU A 36 0.37 -7.08 -7.00
C LEU A 36 1.60 -7.48 -6.20
N ASP A 37 1.38 -8.06 -5.01
CA ASP A 37 2.45 -8.69 -4.26
C ASP A 37 3.16 -9.76 -5.13
N PRO A 38 4.49 -9.93 -4.97
CA PRO A 38 5.23 -10.94 -5.71
C PRO A 38 4.64 -12.34 -5.45
N GLN A 39 4.21 -13.03 -6.50
CA GLN A 39 3.75 -14.41 -6.39
C GLN A 39 4.90 -15.38 -6.62
N LEU A 40 4.93 -16.46 -5.85
CA LEU A 40 5.90 -17.54 -6.06
C LEU A 40 5.60 -18.24 -7.37
N SER A 41 6.66 -18.59 -8.10
CA SER A 41 6.55 -19.45 -9.27
C SER A 41 6.38 -20.92 -8.84
N SER A 42 6.29 -21.83 -9.81
CA SER A 42 6.33 -23.28 -9.54
C SER A 42 7.62 -23.72 -8.86
N ASN A 43 8.71 -22.94 -9.01
CA ASN A 43 9.92 -23.07 -8.20
C ASN A 43 9.81 -22.13 -6.98
N PRO A 44 9.83 -22.66 -5.73
CA PRO A 44 9.72 -21.84 -4.52
C PRO A 44 10.89 -20.87 -4.30
N GLU A 45 12.01 -21.02 -5.01
CA GLU A 45 13.16 -20.10 -4.94
C GLU A 45 13.02 -18.87 -5.85
N HIS A 46 12.01 -18.83 -6.71
CA HIS A 46 11.82 -17.76 -7.68
C HIS A 46 10.40 -17.20 -7.66
N PHE A 47 10.30 -15.88 -7.84
CA PHE A 47 9.04 -15.20 -8.10
C PHE A 47 8.59 -15.41 -9.56
N GLN A 48 7.29 -15.28 -9.81
CA GLN A 48 6.74 -15.26 -11.16
C GLN A 48 7.30 -14.07 -11.95
N ASP A 49 7.45 -14.27 -13.27
CA ASP A 49 7.91 -13.22 -14.16
C ASP A 49 6.86 -12.13 -14.38
N PHE A 50 7.33 -10.95 -14.76
CA PHE A 50 6.49 -9.77 -14.91
C PHE A 50 5.39 -9.95 -15.96
N ASN A 51 5.67 -10.60 -17.08
CA ASN A 51 4.69 -10.78 -18.16
C ASN A 51 3.61 -11.79 -17.78
N SER A 52 3.95 -12.82 -17.01
CA SER A 52 2.97 -13.75 -16.44
C SER A 52 2.05 -13.06 -15.43
N LEU A 53 2.57 -12.13 -14.61
CA LEU A 53 1.76 -11.40 -13.63
C LEU A 53 0.92 -10.27 -14.23
N TYR A 54 1.48 -9.51 -15.18
CA TYR A 54 0.92 -8.24 -15.67
C TYR A 54 0.59 -8.22 -17.17
N GLY A 55 1.04 -9.21 -17.96
CA GLY A 55 0.84 -9.27 -19.41
C GLY A 55 -0.57 -9.70 -19.84
N HIS A 56 -1.53 -9.69 -18.93
CA HIS A 56 -2.93 -9.99 -19.20
C HIS A 56 -3.76 -8.71 -19.27
N ALA A 57 -4.87 -8.74 -20.01
CA ALA A 57 -5.78 -7.62 -20.09
C ALA A 57 -6.28 -7.24 -18.68
N THR A 58 -5.93 -6.04 -18.22
CA THR A 58 -6.33 -5.54 -16.90
C THR A 58 -7.80 -5.14 -16.93
N SER A 59 -8.62 -5.82 -16.12
CA SER A 59 -9.95 -5.32 -15.77
C SER A 59 -9.79 -4.40 -14.56
N LYS A 60 -10.34 -3.19 -14.65
CA LYS A 60 -10.24 -2.17 -13.60
C LYS A 60 -11.03 -2.63 -12.37
N LYS A 61 -10.39 -3.34 -11.45
CA LYS A 61 -10.98 -3.66 -10.14
C LYS A 61 -10.74 -2.47 -9.22
N THR A 62 -11.77 -1.67 -8.98
CA THR A 62 -11.78 -0.67 -7.92
C THR A 62 -11.76 -1.40 -6.58
N TYR A 63 -10.61 -1.42 -5.91
CA TYR A 63 -10.54 -1.76 -4.48
C TYR A 63 -11.26 -0.63 -3.73
N GLN A 64 -12.55 -0.83 -3.46
CA GLN A 64 -13.30 0.01 -2.55
C GLN A 64 -12.88 -0.38 -1.14
N ALA A 65 -12.33 0.59 -0.38
CA ALA A 65 -12.28 0.44 1.06
C ALA A 65 -13.71 0.11 1.54
N PRO A 66 -13.91 -0.85 2.45
CA PRO A 66 -15.25 -1.16 2.94
C PRO A 66 -15.92 0.14 3.42
N ASP A 67 -17.06 0.48 2.82
CA ASP A 67 -17.74 1.78 2.97
C ASP A 67 -17.89 2.23 4.44
N ASP A 68 -17.94 1.27 5.35
CA ASP A 68 -18.21 1.49 6.77
C ASP A 68 -16.99 1.74 7.66
N ILE A 69 -15.73 1.68 7.18
CA ILE A 69 -14.56 1.79 8.08
C ILE A 69 -14.21 3.24 8.43
N LEU A 70 -14.37 4.17 7.50
CA LEU A 70 -14.00 5.59 7.68
C LEU A 70 -15.15 6.44 8.25
N VAL A 71 -16.00 5.82 9.07
CA VAL A 71 -17.14 6.50 9.72
C VAL A 71 -16.67 7.11 11.04
N LEU A 72 -17.18 8.30 11.36
CA LEU A 72 -16.79 9.07 12.57
C LEU A 72 -16.99 8.26 13.87
N SER A 73 -18.04 7.42 13.92
CA SER A 73 -18.34 6.53 15.05
C SER A 73 -17.31 5.42 15.27
N LYS A 74 -16.40 5.20 14.32
CA LYS A 74 -15.31 4.21 14.39
C LYS A 74 -13.94 4.82 14.65
N VAL A 75 -13.85 6.15 14.84
CA VAL A 75 -12.63 6.77 15.35
C VAL A 75 -12.40 6.29 16.79
N ARG A 76 -11.18 5.82 17.09
CA ARG A 76 -10.79 5.35 18.42
C ARG A 76 -9.71 6.19 19.05
N ASP A 77 -8.84 6.78 18.23
CA ASP A 77 -7.75 7.60 18.72
C ASP A 77 -7.22 8.53 17.63
N PHE A 78 -6.35 9.45 18.04
CA PHE A 78 -5.67 10.40 17.17
C PHE A 78 -4.17 10.34 17.41
N ILE A 79 -3.42 9.99 16.37
CA ILE A 79 -1.95 9.98 16.43
C ILE A 79 -1.39 11.18 15.67
N ARG A 80 -0.42 11.86 16.28
CA ARG A 80 0.35 12.89 15.61
C ARG A 80 1.52 12.26 14.87
N CYS A 81 1.62 12.51 13.57
CA CYS A 81 2.77 12.04 12.81
C CYS A 81 4.04 12.78 13.24
N VAL A 82 5.03 12.06 13.76
CA VAL A 82 6.34 12.63 14.16
C VAL A 82 7.09 13.29 13.01
N ASN A 83 6.85 12.85 11.77
CA ASN A 83 7.60 13.31 10.61
C ASN A 83 6.95 14.50 9.87
N CYS A 84 5.66 14.79 10.09
CA CYS A 84 4.99 15.92 9.45
C CYS A 84 4.10 16.75 10.37
N GLY A 85 3.98 16.39 11.65
CA GLY A 85 3.20 17.08 12.66
C GLY A 85 1.67 16.98 12.48
N LYS A 86 1.18 16.44 11.37
CA LYS A 86 -0.26 16.33 11.07
C LYS A 86 -0.93 15.28 11.97
N LEU A 87 -2.12 15.60 12.44
CA LEU A 87 -2.99 14.71 13.19
C LEU A 87 -3.64 13.70 12.25
N LYS A 88 -3.69 12.42 12.66
CA LYS A 88 -4.29 11.31 11.91
C LYS A 88 -5.28 10.58 12.79
N CYS A 89 -6.46 10.27 12.26
CA CYS A 89 -7.45 9.46 12.96
C CYS A 89 -7.12 7.98 12.82
N LEU A 90 -7.19 7.25 13.93
CA LEU A 90 -7.14 5.79 13.96
C LEU A 90 -8.58 5.27 14.00
N PHE A 91 -8.94 4.47 13.00
CA PHE A 91 -10.25 3.84 12.90
C PHE A 91 -10.15 2.37 13.29
N SER A 92 -11.08 1.88 14.09
CA SER A 92 -11.20 0.44 14.37
C SER A 92 -12.66 0.05 14.56
N GLN A 93 -12.99 -1.15 14.07
CA GLN A 93 -14.31 -1.74 14.28
C GLN A 93 -14.55 -2.11 15.75
N LYS A 94 -13.50 -2.45 16.50
CA LYS A 94 -13.56 -2.86 17.90
C LYS A 94 -12.82 -1.85 18.78
N MET A 95 -13.40 -1.51 19.92
CA MET A 95 -12.71 -0.77 20.97
C MET A 95 -11.85 -1.77 21.74
N LEU A 96 -10.59 -1.44 21.99
CA LEU A 96 -9.79 -2.17 22.97
C LEU A 96 -10.49 -2.00 24.32
N LYS A 97 -10.81 -3.11 24.97
CA LYS A 97 -11.28 -3.11 26.34
C LYS A 97 -10.04 -3.23 27.22
N ASP A 98 -10.00 -2.45 28.29
CA ASP A 98 -9.06 -2.68 29.38
C ASP A 98 -9.58 -3.89 30.16
N ASP A 99 -9.35 -5.09 29.62
CA ASP A 99 -9.45 -6.31 30.39
C ASP A 99 -8.06 -6.51 31.04
N GLU A 100 -7.97 -6.28 32.37
CA GLU A 100 -6.80 -6.58 33.22
C GLU A 100 -6.43 -8.07 33.20
#